data_AF-A0A6N0ZHT2-F1
#
_entry.id   AF-A0A6N0ZHT2-F1
#
_cell.length_a   1.000
_cell.length_b   1.000
_cell.length_c   1.000
_cell.angle_alpha   90.00
_cell.angle_beta   90.00
_cell.angle_gamma   90.00
#
_symmetry.space_group_name_H-M   'P 1'
#
loop_
_entity.id
_entity.type
_entity.pdbx_description
1 polymer ?
#
loop_
_entity_poly.entity_id
_entity_poly.type
_entity_poly.pdbx_seq_one_letter_code
_entity_poly.pdbx_strand_id
1 'polypeptide(L)'
;MMTNGGGDVLPCALRWRRRGVRRTLVASFLCLAPLGVGAFDTWPPQTEWRIGRGVVAPWAPAKTRPPPDRWLAGKSLRFAATRVEAPEPLACAAARYEFVLTPAPGLFQGSLPSPAGQAARALGIAQLPLLSLRVTCDGGIFDYHLLTSGRALLGLDNVVWTLTRTAAADSPEATTVELLRLHMTGDMAFNPASVARKRACLTTGLRGAIADYFKRPRPQDEVPPINGDPFSDSQEYPERFVPGRARIDGARASVPIRFGDGSRDWQVEVLLLREGSRWRVDDLRYPGGATLRGLLQAQSG
;
A
#
# COMPACT_ATOMS: atom_id res chain seq x y z
N MET A 1 52.08 67.37 43.14
CA MET A 1 51.62 68.66 42.61
C MET A 1 50.26 68.93 43.24
N MET A 2 50.12 70.09 43.89
CA MET A 2 48.99 70.58 44.70
C MET A 2 47.67 70.57 43.88
N THR A 3 46.43 70.56 44.41
CA THR A 3 45.83 71.25 45.58
C THR A 3 44.48 70.64 46.00
N ASN A 4 44.25 70.60 47.32
CA ASN A 4 43.06 70.99 48.13
C ASN A 4 41.63 70.60 47.70
N GLY A 5 40.98 69.75 48.52
CA GLY A 5 40.33 70.18 49.77
C GLY A 5 38.81 70.40 49.74
N GLY A 6 38.08 69.71 50.63
CA GLY A 6 36.83 70.24 51.20
C GLY A 6 35.70 69.24 51.45
N GLY A 7 35.36 69.06 52.73
CA GLY A 7 33.97 69.05 53.18
C GLY A 7 33.29 67.69 53.37
N ASP A 8 33.03 67.36 54.63
CA ASP A 8 32.40 66.14 55.10
C ASP A 8 30.95 66.40 55.58
N VAL A 9 30.15 65.32 55.60
CA VAL A 9 28.88 65.08 56.35
C VAL A 9 27.54 65.69 55.88
N LEU A 10 26.62 64.85 55.37
CA LEU A 10 25.40 64.31 56.05
C LEU A 10 24.39 63.69 55.06
N PRO A 11 23.66 62.61 55.41
CA PRO A 11 22.76 61.88 54.51
C PRO A 11 21.29 62.26 54.69
N CYS A 12 20.46 62.03 53.66
CA CYS A 12 19.00 62.02 53.79
C CYS A 12 18.34 60.96 52.87
N ALA A 13 17.19 60.49 53.34
CA ALA A 13 16.36 59.36 52.92
C ALA A 13 15.94 59.38 51.43
N LEU A 14 15.43 58.31 50.80
CA LEU A 14 14.11 57.71 50.99
C LEU A 14 14.02 56.51 50.01
N ARG A 15 13.57 55.31 50.42
CA ARG A 15 13.13 54.28 49.45
C ARG A 15 11.82 53.64 49.89
N TRP A 16 10.80 53.88 49.08
CA TRP A 16 9.44 53.37 49.20
C TRP A 16 9.37 51.85 48.93
N ARG A 17 8.64 51.13 49.79
CA ARG A 17 8.20 49.74 49.55
C ARG A 17 6.84 49.76 48.84
N ARG A 18 6.74 49.15 47.66
CA ARG A 18 5.46 48.76 47.03
C ARG A 18 5.19 47.28 47.31
N ARG A 19 4.04 46.97 47.92
CA ARG A 19 3.51 45.61 48.10
C ARG A 19 2.86 45.16 46.78
N GLY A 20 3.38 44.09 46.17
CA GLY A 20 2.79 43.46 44.98
C GLY A 20 1.76 42.41 45.38
N VAL A 21 0.50 42.61 44.99
CA VAL A 21 -0.58 41.61 45.07
C VAL A 21 -0.41 40.65 43.89
N ARG A 22 -0.21 39.36 44.15
CA ARG A 22 -0.21 38.32 43.10
C ARG A 22 -1.65 38.00 42.71
N ARG A 23 -2.07 38.43 41.50
CA ARG A 23 -3.29 37.93 40.85
C ARG A 23 -2.95 36.65 40.11
N THR A 24 -3.52 35.53 40.53
CA THR A 24 -3.40 34.24 39.85
C THR A 24 -4.39 34.22 38.68
N LEU A 25 -3.88 34.38 37.45
CA LEU A 25 -4.66 34.14 36.24
C LEU A 25 -4.71 32.62 36.00
N VAL A 26 -5.90 32.02 36.16
CA VAL A 26 -6.16 30.66 35.71
C VAL A 26 -6.41 30.73 34.20
N ALA A 27 -5.37 30.51 33.41
CA ALA A 27 -5.49 30.33 31.97
C ALA A 27 -6.11 28.94 31.72
N SER A 28 -7.41 28.92 31.43
CA SER A 28 -8.08 27.72 30.94
C SER A 28 -7.62 27.47 29.50
N PHE A 29 -6.64 26.59 29.35
CA PHE A 29 -6.28 26.02 28.05
C PHE A 29 -7.39 25.04 27.64
N LEU A 30 -8.34 25.53 26.85
CA LEU A 30 -9.17 24.68 26.00
C LEU A 30 -8.23 24.03 24.97
N CYS A 31 -7.76 22.82 25.26
CA CYS A 31 -7.12 21.96 24.28
C CYS A 31 -8.18 21.55 23.24
N LEU A 32 -8.30 22.35 22.17
CA LEU A 32 -8.78 21.87 20.89
C LEU A 32 -7.78 20.80 20.41
N ALA A 33 -8.06 19.54 20.74
CA ALA A 33 -7.35 18.44 20.11
C ALA A 33 -7.66 18.52 18.61
N PRO A 34 -6.66 18.70 17.72
CA PRO A 34 -6.90 18.49 16.31
C PRO A 34 -7.42 17.06 16.19
N LEU A 35 -8.55 16.87 15.50
CA LEU A 35 -8.99 15.57 15.02
C LEU A 35 -7.88 15.09 14.08
N GLY A 36 -6.87 14.44 14.66
CA GLY A 36 -5.76 13.89 13.92
C GLY A 36 -6.35 12.90 12.93
N VAL A 37 -6.08 13.13 11.65
CA VAL A 37 -6.16 12.05 10.65
C VAL A 37 -5.34 10.92 11.25
N GLY A 38 -6.02 9.85 11.69
CA GLY A 38 -5.37 8.74 12.37
C GLY A 38 -4.19 8.25 11.52
N ALA A 39 -3.04 8.06 12.15
CA ALA A 39 -1.85 7.60 11.44
C ALA A 39 -2.17 6.34 10.63
N PHE A 40 -1.82 6.36 9.33
CA PHE A 40 -2.00 5.21 8.46
C PHE A 40 -1.04 4.09 8.89
N ASP A 41 -1.56 3.13 9.65
CA ASP A 41 -0.80 1.95 10.06
C ASP A 41 -0.68 1.00 8.87
N THR A 42 0.52 0.96 8.27
CA THR A 42 0.79 0.15 7.08
C THR A 42 0.77 -1.33 7.43
N TRP A 43 0.10 -2.14 6.61
CA TRP A 43 0.15 -3.59 6.74
C TRP A 43 1.42 -4.14 6.08
N PRO A 44 2.37 -4.70 6.86
CA PRO A 44 3.41 -5.51 6.25
C PRO A 44 2.76 -6.75 5.63
N PRO A 45 3.17 -7.21 4.45
CA PRO A 45 2.62 -8.43 3.87
C PRO A 45 3.13 -9.65 4.65
N GLN A 46 2.53 -9.94 5.81
CA GLN A 46 2.93 -10.93 6.82
C GLN A 46 2.82 -12.39 6.33
N THR A 47 3.58 -12.71 5.29
CA THR A 47 3.50 -13.99 4.58
C THR A 47 4.87 -14.62 4.56
N GLU A 48 4.93 -15.90 4.93
CA GLU A 48 6.14 -16.68 4.81
C GLU A 48 6.24 -17.29 3.42
N TRP A 49 7.39 -17.06 2.78
CA TRP A 49 7.73 -17.53 1.46
C TRP A 49 8.88 -18.53 1.55
N ARG A 50 8.87 -19.52 0.68
CA ARG A 50 9.98 -20.42 0.45
C ARG A 50 10.66 -20.06 -0.86
N ILE A 51 11.98 -19.92 -0.82
CA ILE A 51 12.79 -19.64 -2.01
C ILE A 51 13.05 -20.96 -2.73
N GLY A 52 12.66 -21.03 -3.99
CA GLY A 52 12.90 -22.17 -4.87
C GLY A 52 14.32 -22.17 -5.45
N ARG A 53 14.56 -23.05 -6.42
CA ARG A 53 15.83 -23.03 -7.16
C ARG A 53 15.92 -21.80 -8.04
N GLY A 54 17.11 -21.22 -8.11
CA GLY A 54 17.43 -20.14 -9.02
C GLY A 54 17.68 -20.66 -10.43
N VAL A 55 17.26 -19.89 -11.43
CA VAL A 55 17.60 -20.13 -12.84
C VAL A 55 18.43 -18.95 -13.36
N VAL A 56 19.41 -19.22 -14.23
CA VAL A 56 20.21 -18.15 -14.85
C VAL A 56 19.27 -17.20 -15.57
N ALA A 57 19.41 -15.91 -15.28
CA ALA A 57 18.56 -14.89 -15.86
C ALA A 57 18.85 -14.68 -17.35
N PRO A 58 17.86 -14.27 -18.15
CA PRO A 58 18.04 -14.08 -19.60
C PRO A 58 18.95 -12.89 -19.95
N TRP A 59 19.25 -12.02 -18.98
CA TRP A 59 20.18 -10.90 -19.11
C TRP A 59 21.59 -11.23 -18.63
N ALA A 60 21.79 -12.43 -18.07
CA ALA A 60 23.08 -12.82 -17.53
C ALA A 60 24.13 -12.92 -18.65
N PRO A 61 25.39 -12.56 -18.38
CA PRO A 61 26.48 -12.80 -19.32
C PRO A 61 26.57 -14.27 -19.72
N ALA A 62 27.05 -14.53 -20.93
CA ALA A 62 27.34 -15.88 -21.39
C ALA A 62 28.28 -16.59 -20.40
N LYS A 63 28.04 -17.89 -20.15
CA LYS A 63 28.75 -18.74 -19.17
C LYS A 63 28.43 -18.49 -17.70
N THR A 64 27.47 -17.61 -17.38
CA THR A 64 26.93 -17.52 -16.01
C THR A 64 26.42 -18.89 -15.57
N ARG A 65 26.83 -19.31 -14.36
CA ARG A 65 26.38 -20.56 -13.76
C ARG A 65 25.40 -20.23 -12.63
N PRO A 66 24.33 -21.03 -12.43
CA PRO A 66 23.47 -20.84 -11.29
C PRO A 66 24.29 -21.04 -10.00
N PRO A 67 24.00 -20.26 -8.95
CA PRO A 67 24.66 -20.40 -7.67
C PRO A 67 24.32 -21.77 -7.05
N PRO A 68 25.17 -22.29 -6.15
CA PRO A 68 24.89 -23.53 -5.45
C PRO A 68 23.55 -23.47 -4.68
N ASP A 69 22.77 -24.56 -4.71
CA ASP A 69 21.46 -24.65 -4.03
C ASP A 69 21.52 -24.21 -2.55
N ARG A 70 22.65 -24.46 -1.86
CA ARG A 70 22.85 -24.10 -0.45
C ARG A 70 22.76 -22.61 -0.14
N TRP A 71 22.80 -21.72 -1.13
CA TRP A 71 22.78 -20.28 -0.90
C TRP A 71 21.39 -19.80 -0.48
N LEU A 72 20.42 -19.80 -1.40
CA LEU A 72 19.05 -19.35 -1.13
C LEU A 72 18.01 -20.46 -1.29
N ALA A 73 18.26 -21.48 -2.12
CA ALA A 73 17.24 -22.49 -2.40
C ALA A 73 16.84 -23.25 -1.13
N GLY A 74 15.52 -23.40 -0.94
CA GLY A 74 14.92 -24.04 0.23
C GLY A 74 14.88 -23.19 1.50
N LYS A 75 15.43 -21.97 1.51
CA LYS A 75 15.36 -21.05 2.65
C LYS A 75 14.01 -20.32 2.71
N SER A 76 13.67 -19.82 3.89
CA SER A 76 12.47 -19.02 4.11
C SER A 76 12.77 -17.53 3.99
N LEU A 77 11.74 -16.77 3.59
CA LEU A 77 11.71 -15.32 3.55
C LEU A 77 10.40 -14.85 4.16
N ARG A 78 10.46 -13.89 5.10
CA ARG A 78 9.29 -13.33 5.78
C ARG A 78 9.36 -11.80 5.81
N PHE A 79 8.29 -11.15 5.38
CA PHE A 79 8.14 -9.70 5.51
C PHE A 79 7.52 -9.37 6.88
N ALA A 80 8.30 -8.78 7.78
CA ALA A 80 7.85 -8.31 9.08
C ALA A 80 7.44 -6.82 9.00
N ALA A 81 7.04 -6.21 10.12
CA ALA A 81 6.56 -4.82 10.12
C ALA A 81 7.58 -3.81 9.56
N THR A 82 8.86 -3.96 9.91
CA THR A 82 9.91 -2.99 9.60
C THR A 82 11.21 -3.68 9.20
N ARG A 83 11.17 -4.95 8.77
CA ARG A 83 12.35 -5.71 8.36
C ARG A 83 11.96 -6.87 7.45
N VAL A 84 12.91 -7.33 6.65
CA VAL A 84 12.82 -8.61 5.93
C VAL A 84 13.68 -9.61 6.67
N GLU A 85 13.09 -10.75 7.02
CA GLU A 85 13.79 -11.88 7.61
C GLU A 85 14.02 -12.92 6.53
N ALA A 86 15.26 -13.05 6.08
CA ALA A 86 15.70 -13.93 5.01
C ALA A 86 17.20 -14.21 5.17
N PRO A 87 17.81 -15.06 4.33
CA PRO A 87 19.27 -15.08 4.19
C PRO A 87 19.79 -13.81 3.50
N GLU A 88 21.03 -13.45 3.78
CA GLU A 88 21.74 -12.39 3.03
C GLU A 88 21.83 -12.72 1.53
N PRO A 89 21.69 -11.72 0.63
CA PRO A 89 21.56 -10.27 0.90
C PRO A 89 20.10 -9.78 1.05
N LEU A 90 19.12 -10.68 1.21
CA LEU A 90 17.69 -10.31 1.25
C LEU A 90 17.22 -9.88 2.64
N ALA A 91 18.00 -10.18 3.68
CA ALA A 91 17.73 -9.72 5.03
C ALA A 91 18.00 -8.21 5.11
N CYS A 92 17.08 -7.45 5.69
CA CYS A 92 17.30 -6.01 5.87
C CYS A 92 16.39 -5.43 6.95
N ALA A 93 16.80 -4.32 7.56
CA ALA A 93 16.01 -3.57 8.53
C ALA A 93 15.40 -2.30 7.90
N ALA A 94 14.59 -1.57 8.67
CA ALA A 94 13.86 -0.39 8.22
C ALA A 94 13.03 -0.59 6.93
N ALA A 95 12.49 -1.80 6.74
CA ALA A 95 11.75 -2.17 5.53
C ALA A 95 10.43 -1.40 5.41
N ARG A 96 10.16 -0.97 4.17
CA ARG A 96 8.92 -0.34 3.73
C ARG A 96 8.37 -1.10 2.53
N TYR A 97 7.06 -1.25 2.48
CA TYR A 97 6.37 -2.09 1.51
C TYR A 97 5.42 -1.25 0.66
N GLU A 98 5.49 -1.41 -0.65
CA GLU A 98 4.57 -0.80 -1.60
C GLU A 98 4.30 -1.76 -2.74
N PHE A 99 3.06 -1.84 -3.20
CA PHE A 99 2.71 -2.58 -4.41
C PHE A 99 2.73 -1.63 -5.59
N VAL A 100 3.46 -1.97 -6.65
CA VAL A 100 3.70 -1.10 -7.80
C VAL A 100 3.41 -1.87 -9.09
N LEU A 101 2.66 -1.27 -10.02
CA LEU A 101 2.52 -1.80 -11.38
C LEU A 101 3.83 -1.63 -12.13
N THR A 102 4.38 -2.75 -12.59
CA THR A 102 5.65 -2.79 -13.28
C THR A 102 5.43 -3.23 -14.73
N PRO A 103 5.59 -2.34 -15.72
CA PRO A 103 5.56 -2.73 -17.12
C PRO A 103 6.79 -3.57 -17.47
N ALA A 104 6.74 -4.29 -18.60
CA ALA A 104 7.83 -5.19 -18.97
C ALA A 104 9.23 -4.54 -19.01
N PRO A 105 9.41 -3.31 -19.54
CA PRO A 105 10.71 -2.65 -19.53
C PRO A 105 11.23 -2.27 -18.13
N GLY A 106 10.37 -2.28 -17.10
CA GLY A 106 10.76 -2.00 -15.71
C GLY A 106 11.04 -3.25 -14.88
N LEU A 107 10.68 -4.44 -15.36
CA LEU A 107 10.90 -5.70 -14.63
C LEU A 107 12.38 -5.97 -14.43
N PHE A 108 12.73 -6.52 -13.26
CA PHE A 108 14.11 -6.83 -12.87
C PHE A 108 15.05 -5.63 -13.05
N GLN A 109 14.60 -4.45 -12.59
CA GLN A 109 15.30 -3.17 -12.71
C GLN A 109 15.64 -2.80 -14.17
N GLY A 110 14.80 -3.22 -15.11
CA GLY A 110 14.99 -2.99 -16.54
C GLY A 110 16.03 -3.87 -17.21
N SER A 111 16.47 -4.95 -16.55
CA SER A 111 17.50 -5.84 -17.08
C SER A 111 16.99 -6.74 -18.22
N LEU A 112 15.68 -6.88 -18.43
CA LEU A 112 15.16 -7.78 -19.45
C LEU A 112 15.67 -7.41 -20.85
N PRO A 113 16.18 -8.38 -21.64
CA PRO A 113 16.60 -8.12 -23.00
C PRO A 113 15.41 -7.73 -23.89
N SER A 114 15.68 -6.89 -24.88
CA SER A 114 14.69 -6.51 -25.88
C SER A 114 14.35 -7.69 -26.80
N PRO A 115 13.06 -7.93 -27.13
CA PRO A 115 11.88 -7.22 -26.62
C PRO A 115 11.52 -7.67 -25.20
N ALA A 116 11.45 -6.72 -24.24
CA ALA A 116 11.25 -7.03 -22.83
C ALA A 116 9.99 -7.85 -22.54
N GLY A 117 8.90 -7.61 -23.29
CA GLY A 117 7.67 -8.39 -23.17
C GLY A 117 7.83 -9.86 -23.58
N GLN A 118 8.67 -10.16 -24.56
CA GLN A 118 8.99 -11.53 -24.96
C GLN A 118 9.89 -12.21 -23.92
N ALA A 119 10.91 -11.51 -23.43
CA ALA A 119 11.79 -12.00 -22.38
C ALA A 119 11.02 -12.28 -21.07
N ALA A 120 10.07 -11.42 -20.70
CA ALA A 120 9.18 -11.63 -19.55
C ALA A 120 8.36 -12.92 -19.70
N ARG A 121 7.77 -13.15 -20.88
CA ARG A 121 6.99 -14.38 -21.17
C ARG A 121 7.84 -15.64 -21.08
N ALA A 122 9.10 -15.60 -21.50
CA ALA A 122 10.03 -16.72 -21.36
C ALA A 122 10.31 -17.10 -19.90
N LEU A 123 10.14 -16.14 -18.97
CA LEU A 123 10.20 -16.36 -17.52
C LEU A 123 8.87 -16.82 -16.90
N GLY A 124 7.84 -17.09 -17.73
CA GLY A 124 6.52 -17.52 -17.27
C GLY A 124 5.58 -16.38 -16.87
N ILE A 125 5.91 -15.13 -17.21
CA ILE A 125 5.03 -13.98 -16.98
C ILE A 125 3.98 -13.92 -18.09
N ALA A 126 2.77 -14.40 -17.79
CA ALA A 126 1.70 -14.53 -18.78
C ALA A 126 1.00 -13.19 -19.10
N GLN A 127 0.95 -12.25 -18.16
CA GLN A 127 0.22 -10.99 -18.27
C GLN A 127 1.10 -9.83 -17.83
N LEU A 128 0.94 -8.69 -18.52
CA LEU A 128 1.67 -7.45 -18.30
C LEU A 128 0.66 -6.27 -18.35
N PRO A 129 0.88 -5.19 -17.59
CA PRO A 129 1.92 -5.02 -16.57
C PRO A 129 1.73 -6.00 -15.40
N LEU A 130 2.80 -6.23 -14.64
CA LEU A 130 2.79 -7.16 -13.51
C LEU A 130 2.79 -6.37 -12.19
N LEU A 131 2.08 -6.85 -11.18
CA LEU A 131 2.16 -6.26 -9.85
C LEU A 131 3.46 -6.72 -9.16
N SER A 132 4.25 -5.78 -8.68
CA SER A 132 5.45 -6.05 -7.88
C SER A 132 5.23 -5.58 -6.45
N LEU A 133 5.64 -6.40 -5.47
CA LEU A 133 5.87 -5.91 -4.12
C LEU A 133 7.28 -5.31 -4.09
N ARG A 134 7.36 -3.99 -4.02
CA ARG A 134 8.61 -3.26 -3.81
C ARG A 134 8.91 -3.19 -2.32
N VAL A 135 10.12 -3.62 -1.97
CA VAL A 135 10.65 -3.52 -0.62
C VAL A 135 11.83 -2.59 -0.63
N THR A 136 11.71 -1.47 0.08
CA THR A 136 12.81 -0.53 0.30
C THR A 136 13.28 -0.66 1.74
N CYS A 137 14.57 -0.92 1.92
CA CYS A 137 15.19 -1.07 3.24
C CYS A 137 16.64 -0.55 3.23
N ASP A 138 17.33 -0.66 4.37
CA ASP A 138 18.74 -0.28 4.50
C ASP A 138 19.69 -1.09 3.59
N GLY A 139 19.33 -2.33 3.26
CA GLY A 139 20.03 -3.19 2.31
C GLY A 139 19.78 -2.88 0.83
N GLY A 140 18.85 -1.96 0.50
CA GLY A 140 18.54 -1.55 -0.87
C GLY A 140 17.07 -1.70 -1.25
N ILE A 141 16.82 -1.83 -2.56
CA ILE A 141 15.46 -1.96 -3.13
C ILE A 141 15.36 -3.31 -3.84
N PHE A 142 14.39 -4.11 -3.41
CA PHE A 142 14.08 -5.42 -4.00
C PHE A 142 12.63 -5.44 -4.50
N ASP A 143 12.46 -5.82 -5.76
CA ASP A 143 11.14 -6.03 -6.35
C ASP A 143 10.82 -7.53 -6.42
N TYR A 144 9.72 -7.91 -5.77
CA TYR A 144 9.16 -9.25 -5.82
C TYR A 144 7.97 -9.24 -6.80
N HIS A 145 8.21 -9.74 -8.01
CA HIS A 145 7.27 -9.71 -9.13
C HIS A 145 6.20 -10.80 -8.97
N LEU A 146 4.96 -10.43 -8.65
CA LEU A 146 3.90 -11.35 -8.24
C LEU A 146 3.18 -11.98 -9.45
N LEU A 147 3.48 -13.24 -9.75
CA LEU A 147 2.78 -14.01 -10.78
C LEU A 147 1.34 -14.34 -10.34
N THR A 148 1.18 -14.70 -9.07
CA THR A 148 -0.09 -14.99 -8.40
C THR A 148 0.02 -14.58 -6.93
N SER A 149 -1.05 -14.72 -6.15
CA SER A 149 -0.98 -14.54 -4.70
C SER A 149 0.01 -15.47 -4.00
N GLY A 150 0.27 -16.66 -4.56
CA GLY A 150 1.14 -17.67 -3.97
C GLY A 150 2.50 -17.84 -4.63
N ARG A 151 2.81 -17.08 -5.70
CA ARG A 151 4.04 -17.26 -6.49
C ARG A 151 4.60 -15.94 -6.97
N ALA A 152 5.89 -15.73 -6.77
CA ALA A 152 6.60 -14.53 -7.19
C ALA A 152 7.95 -14.87 -7.84
N LEU A 153 8.50 -13.91 -8.58
CA LEU A 153 9.87 -13.94 -9.10
C LEU A 153 10.69 -12.82 -8.48
N LEU A 154 11.97 -13.09 -8.24
CA LEU A 154 12.95 -12.12 -7.74
C LEU A 154 14.21 -12.23 -8.60
N GLY A 155 14.71 -11.10 -9.10
CA GLY A 155 16.03 -11.05 -9.74
C GLY A 155 17.09 -10.71 -8.71
N LEU A 156 18.15 -11.51 -8.63
CA LEU A 156 19.32 -11.25 -7.78
C LEU A 156 20.56 -11.86 -8.43
N ASP A 157 21.64 -11.09 -8.57
CA ASP A 157 22.94 -11.53 -9.08
C ASP A 157 22.87 -12.36 -10.36
N ASN A 158 22.16 -11.87 -11.38
CA ASN A 158 21.95 -12.54 -12.67
C ASN A 158 21.21 -13.88 -12.58
N VAL A 159 20.43 -14.08 -11.51
CA VAL A 159 19.62 -15.26 -11.27
C VAL A 159 18.18 -14.83 -11.01
N VAL A 160 17.23 -15.55 -11.60
CA VAL A 160 15.80 -15.44 -11.27
C VAL A 160 15.45 -16.52 -10.26
N TRP A 161 15.00 -16.09 -9.09
CA TRP A 161 14.52 -16.95 -8.02
C TRP A 161 13.00 -17.01 -8.05
N THR A 162 12.44 -18.23 -7.97
CA THR A 162 10.99 -18.39 -7.74
C THR A 162 10.73 -18.42 -6.25
N LEU A 163 9.77 -17.65 -5.78
CA LEU A 163 9.26 -17.73 -4.42
C LEU A 163 7.87 -18.36 -4.43
N THR A 164 7.62 -19.25 -3.49
CA THR A 164 6.30 -19.87 -3.27
C THR A 164 5.84 -19.61 -1.86
N ARG A 165 4.61 -19.11 -1.69
CA ARG A 165 4.03 -18.87 -0.38
C ARG A 165 3.80 -20.20 0.33
N THR A 166 4.15 -20.29 1.61
CA THR A 166 4.05 -21.51 2.41
C THR A 166 2.61 -21.83 2.84
N ALA A 167 1.77 -20.80 2.99
CA ALA A 167 0.34 -20.93 3.28
C ALA A 167 -0.47 -19.82 2.59
N ALA A 168 -1.72 -20.12 2.21
CA ALA A 168 -2.64 -19.08 1.77
C ALA A 168 -2.93 -18.13 2.94
N ALA A 169 -2.85 -16.82 2.68
CA ALA A 169 -3.24 -15.84 3.70
C ALA A 169 -4.75 -15.65 3.62
N ASP A 170 -5.48 -16.14 4.63
CA ASP A 170 -6.91 -15.87 4.81
C ASP A 170 -7.08 -14.64 5.70
N SER A 171 -6.74 -13.47 5.17
CA SER A 171 -6.91 -12.19 5.85
C SER A 171 -7.67 -11.19 4.98
N PRO A 172 -8.30 -10.17 5.59
CA PRO A 172 -8.92 -9.10 4.84
C PRO A 172 -7.93 -8.41 3.89
N GLU A 173 -6.71 -8.13 4.35
CA GLU A 173 -5.67 -7.48 3.55
C GLU A 173 -5.24 -8.35 2.37
N ALA A 174 -5.04 -9.65 2.57
CA ALA A 174 -4.67 -10.57 1.50
C ALA A 174 -5.74 -10.64 0.40
N THR A 175 -7.02 -10.61 0.79
CA THR A 175 -8.16 -10.56 -0.15
C THR A 175 -8.18 -9.24 -0.91
N THR A 176 -7.95 -8.12 -0.22
CA THR A 176 -7.87 -6.80 -0.85
C THR A 176 -6.70 -6.69 -1.83
N VAL A 177 -5.52 -7.18 -1.47
CA VAL A 177 -4.36 -7.20 -2.37
C VAL A 177 -4.63 -8.07 -3.60
N GLU A 178 -5.30 -9.22 -3.45
CA GLU A 178 -5.66 -10.05 -4.61
C GLU A 178 -6.69 -9.39 -5.51
N LEU A 179 -7.70 -8.71 -4.94
CA LEU A 179 -8.64 -7.88 -5.70
C LEU A 179 -7.89 -6.84 -6.54
N LEU A 180 -7.00 -6.06 -5.90
CA LEU A 180 -6.25 -5.00 -6.55
C LEU A 180 -5.25 -5.54 -7.57
N ARG A 181 -4.62 -6.69 -7.31
CA ARG A 181 -3.78 -7.37 -8.31
C ARG A 181 -4.57 -7.71 -9.56
N LEU A 182 -5.74 -8.36 -9.42
CA LEU A 182 -6.59 -8.74 -10.56
C LEU A 182 -7.11 -7.53 -11.32
N HIS A 183 -7.40 -6.45 -10.60
CA HIS A 183 -7.89 -5.18 -11.12
C HIS A 183 -6.82 -4.41 -11.89
N MET A 184 -5.72 -4.05 -11.23
CA MET A 184 -4.69 -3.15 -11.73
C MET A 184 -3.80 -3.78 -12.81
N THR A 185 -3.71 -5.11 -12.87
CA THR A 185 -3.01 -5.83 -13.96
C THR A 185 -3.96 -6.17 -15.13
N GLY A 186 -5.15 -5.59 -15.14
CA GLY A 186 -6.18 -5.82 -16.15
C GLY A 186 -6.73 -4.55 -16.75
N ASP A 187 -7.81 -4.70 -17.51
CA ASP A 187 -8.67 -3.58 -17.85
C ASP A 187 -9.38 -3.12 -16.57
N MET A 188 -9.04 -1.92 -16.11
CA MET A 188 -9.61 -1.30 -14.91
C MET A 188 -10.96 -0.64 -15.16
N ALA A 189 -11.42 -0.54 -16.41
CA ALA A 189 -12.73 0.03 -16.71
C ALA A 189 -13.86 -0.76 -16.02
N PHE A 190 -14.87 -0.03 -15.52
CA PHE A 190 -16.01 -0.64 -14.86
C PHE A 190 -16.99 -1.27 -15.85
N ASN A 191 -16.65 -2.48 -16.31
CA ASN A 191 -17.44 -3.25 -17.27
C ASN A 191 -17.60 -4.73 -16.84
N PRO A 192 -18.53 -5.49 -17.46
CA PRO A 192 -18.78 -6.88 -17.08
C PRO A 192 -17.55 -7.79 -17.12
N ALA A 193 -16.67 -7.63 -18.11
CA ALA A 193 -15.47 -8.46 -18.25
C ALA A 193 -14.46 -8.21 -17.13
N SER A 194 -14.22 -6.93 -16.81
CA SER A 194 -13.36 -6.51 -15.71
C SER A 194 -13.88 -7.00 -14.36
N VAL A 195 -15.19 -6.91 -14.12
CA VAL A 195 -15.83 -7.41 -12.89
C VAL A 195 -15.77 -8.94 -12.81
N ALA A 196 -15.97 -9.65 -13.92
CA ALA A 196 -15.91 -11.11 -13.95
C ALA A 196 -14.55 -11.66 -13.51
N ARG A 197 -13.44 -10.97 -13.84
CA ARG A 197 -12.08 -11.32 -13.39
C ARG A 197 -11.95 -11.28 -11.86
N LYS A 198 -12.64 -10.34 -11.22
CA LYS A 198 -12.59 -10.09 -9.77
C LYS A 198 -13.60 -10.91 -8.97
N ARG A 199 -14.48 -11.68 -9.63
CA ARG A 199 -15.64 -12.37 -9.01
C ARG A 199 -15.31 -13.18 -7.77
N ALA A 200 -14.11 -13.78 -7.71
CA ALA A 200 -13.70 -14.62 -6.59
C ALA A 200 -13.47 -13.83 -5.30
N CYS A 201 -13.10 -12.55 -5.42
CA CYS A 201 -12.82 -11.64 -4.32
C CYS A 201 -14.08 -10.92 -3.81
N LEU A 202 -15.17 -10.90 -4.57
CA LEU A 202 -16.39 -10.15 -4.22
C LEU A 202 -17.40 -11.03 -3.48
N THR A 203 -18.17 -10.43 -2.56
CA THR A 203 -19.31 -11.11 -1.92
C THR A 203 -20.38 -11.46 -2.94
N THR A 204 -21.25 -12.41 -2.60
CA THR A 204 -22.39 -12.73 -3.47
C THR A 204 -23.33 -11.55 -3.60
N GLY A 205 -23.55 -10.80 -2.50
CA GLY A 205 -24.37 -9.60 -2.50
C GLY A 205 -23.83 -8.48 -3.39
N LEU A 206 -22.52 -8.20 -3.37
CA LEU A 206 -21.94 -7.15 -4.20
C LEU A 206 -21.97 -7.54 -5.69
N ARG A 207 -21.69 -8.80 -6.02
CA ARG A 207 -21.81 -9.31 -7.39
C ARG A 207 -23.23 -9.15 -7.95
N GLY A 208 -24.24 -9.45 -7.13
CA GLY A 208 -25.65 -9.24 -7.49
C GLY A 208 -25.94 -7.78 -7.80
N ALA A 209 -25.56 -6.87 -6.90
CA ALA A 209 -25.77 -5.43 -7.09
C ALA A 209 -25.10 -4.88 -8.36
N ILE A 210 -23.87 -5.31 -8.66
CA ILE A 210 -23.16 -4.92 -9.88
C ILE A 210 -23.85 -5.50 -11.13
N ALA A 211 -24.27 -6.76 -11.09
CA ALA A 211 -24.98 -7.39 -12.21
C ALA A 211 -26.30 -6.67 -12.50
N ASP A 212 -27.03 -6.28 -11.46
CA ASP A 212 -28.30 -5.56 -11.62
C ASP A 212 -28.08 -4.13 -12.12
N TYR A 213 -27.00 -3.45 -11.71
CA TYR A 213 -26.60 -2.17 -12.30
C TYR A 213 -26.38 -2.27 -13.81
N PHE A 214 -25.67 -3.29 -14.29
CA PHE A 214 -25.41 -3.45 -15.73
C PHE A 214 -26.64 -3.86 -16.55
N LYS A 215 -27.70 -4.39 -15.93
CA LYS A 215 -28.97 -4.72 -16.62
C LYS A 215 -29.88 -3.52 -16.82
N ARG A 216 -29.65 -2.41 -16.12
CA ARG A 216 -30.56 -1.26 -16.17
C ARG A 216 -30.49 -0.60 -17.55
N PRO A 217 -31.64 -0.38 -18.22
CA PRO A 217 -31.69 0.45 -19.42
C PRO A 217 -31.18 1.84 -19.08
N ARG A 218 -30.38 2.43 -19.98
CA ARG A 218 -29.88 3.80 -19.82
C ARG A 218 -30.00 4.56 -21.13
N PRO A 219 -30.48 5.81 -21.11
CA PRO A 219 -30.36 6.73 -22.25
C PRO A 219 -28.90 6.85 -22.67
N GLN A 220 -28.65 6.92 -23.97
CA GLN A 220 -27.29 6.94 -24.52
C GLN A 220 -26.55 8.26 -24.21
N ASP A 221 -27.30 9.31 -23.92
CA ASP A 221 -26.83 10.67 -23.63
C ASP A 221 -26.68 10.97 -22.12
N GLU A 222 -27.09 10.05 -21.25
CA GLU A 222 -26.95 10.23 -19.80
C GLU A 222 -25.56 9.81 -19.32
N VAL A 223 -24.89 10.70 -18.58
CA VAL A 223 -23.63 10.37 -17.90
C VAL A 223 -23.92 9.34 -16.81
N PRO A 224 -23.27 8.17 -16.81
CA PRO A 224 -23.55 7.15 -15.81
C PRO A 224 -23.14 7.60 -14.41
N PRO A 225 -23.85 7.18 -13.34
CA PRO A 225 -23.48 7.52 -11.95
C PRO A 225 -22.08 7.07 -11.56
N ILE A 226 -21.61 5.99 -12.19
CA ILE A 226 -20.23 5.52 -12.07
C ILE A 226 -19.53 5.95 -13.36
N ASN A 227 -18.94 7.14 -13.30
CA ASN A 227 -18.15 7.72 -14.38
C ASN A 227 -16.68 7.74 -13.95
N GLY A 228 -16.05 6.56 -13.99
CA GLY A 228 -14.70 6.34 -13.47
C GLY A 228 -14.46 4.90 -13.06
N ASP A 229 -13.33 4.67 -12.38
CA ASP A 229 -13.02 3.39 -11.75
C ASP A 229 -13.49 3.36 -10.29
N PRO A 230 -14.54 2.60 -9.95
CA PRO A 230 -15.03 2.52 -8.59
C PRO A 230 -14.17 1.65 -7.67
N PHE A 231 -13.23 0.85 -8.18
CA PHE A 231 -12.40 0.00 -7.32
C PHE A 231 -11.17 0.75 -6.77
N SER A 232 -10.80 1.87 -7.39
CA SER A 232 -9.75 2.76 -6.93
C SER A 232 -10.20 4.21 -6.72
N ASP A 233 -11.45 4.56 -7.00
CA ASP A 233 -11.96 5.95 -6.92
C ASP A 233 -11.13 6.93 -7.76
N SER A 234 -11.03 6.66 -9.05
CA SER A 234 -10.11 7.39 -9.92
C SER A 234 -10.58 7.54 -11.36
N GLN A 235 -10.29 8.70 -11.94
CA GLN A 235 -10.36 8.92 -13.40
C GLN A 235 -9.06 8.51 -14.09
N GLU A 236 -7.93 8.86 -13.49
CA GLU A 236 -6.60 8.42 -13.92
C GLU A 236 -6.16 7.27 -13.02
N TYR A 237 -5.74 6.17 -13.65
CA TYR A 237 -5.49 4.93 -12.92
C TYR A 237 -4.27 5.02 -12.00
N PRO A 238 -4.32 4.41 -10.80
CA PRO A 238 -3.18 4.35 -9.91
C PRO A 238 -2.05 3.49 -10.48
N GLU A 239 -0.82 3.87 -10.17
CA GLU A 239 0.38 3.09 -10.51
C GLU A 239 0.87 2.26 -9.33
N ARG A 240 0.50 2.66 -8.10
CA ARG A 240 0.94 2.02 -6.86
C ARG A 240 -0.13 2.08 -5.77
N PHE A 241 0.02 1.22 -4.78
CA PHE A 241 -0.79 1.27 -3.58
C PHE A 241 -0.06 0.69 -2.35
N VAL A 242 -0.46 1.17 -1.18
CA VAL A 242 -0.04 0.67 0.12
C VAL A 242 -1.29 0.23 0.90
N PRO A 243 -1.41 -1.04 1.28
CA PRO A 243 -2.46 -1.49 2.19
C PRO A 243 -2.13 -1.14 3.64
N GLY A 244 -3.15 -0.68 4.37
CA GLY A 244 -3.09 -0.50 5.81
C GLY A 244 -3.61 -1.72 6.55
N ARG A 245 -3.39 -1.77 7.86
CA ARG A 245 -3.86 -2.84 8.72
C ARG A 245 -5.39 -2.90 8.73
N ALA A 246 -5.95 -4.10 8.63
CA ALA A 246 -7.38 -4.29 8.73
C ALA A 246 -7.90 -3.92 10.13
N ARG A 247 -9.05 -3.25 10.17
CA ARG A 247 -9.90 -3.17 11.37
C ARG A 247 -10.93 -4.29 11.26
N ILE A 248 -10.94 -5.22 12.21
CA ILE A 248 -11.82 -6.39 12.19
C ILE A 248 -12.83 -6.26 13.34
N ASP A 249 -14.11 -6.42 13.01
CA ASP A 249 -15.22 -6.46 13.96
C ASP A 249 -16.14 -7.65 13.60
N GLY A 250 -15.94 -8.75 14.33
CA GLY A 250 -16.64 -10.02 14.09
C GLY A 250 -16.48 -10.53 12.66
N ALA A 251 -17.57 -10.58 11.91
CA ALA A 251 -17.61 -11.02 10.51
C ALA A 251 -17.38 -9.88 9.49
N ARG A 252 -17.06 -8.67 9.97
CA ARG A 252 -16.80 -7.49 9.14
C ARG A 252 -15.34 -7.08 9.28
N ALA A 253 -14.79 -6.54 8.22
CA ALA A 253 -13.48 -5.90 8.27
C ALA A 253 -13.43 -4.68 7.36
N SER A 254 -12.52 -3.76 7.64
CA SER A 254 -12.17 -2.69 6.71
C SER A 254 -10.67 -2.57 6.56
N VAL A 255 -10.22 -2.40 5.31
CA VAL A 255 -8.81 -2.27 4.94
C VAL A 255 -8.64 -0.91 4.25
N PRO A 256 -7.97 0.07 4.88
CA PRO A 256 -7.65 1.32 4.20
C PRO A 256 -6.54 1.07 3.18
N ILE A 257 -6.72 1.56 1.95
CA ILE A 257 -5.76 1.48 0.86
C ILE A 257 -5.37 2.89 0.46
N ARG A 258 -4.08 3.21 0.51
CA ARG A 258 -3.54 4.45 -0.04
C ARG A 258 -3.01 4.19 -1.44
N PHE A 259 -3.67 4.77 -2.44
CA PHE A 259 -3.25 4.73 -3.83
C PHE A 259 -2.33 5.90 -4.16
N GLY A 260 -1.58 5.77 -5.25
CA GLY A 260 -0.90 6.90 -5.87
C GLY A 260 -0.61 6.69 -7.35
N ASP A 261 -0.47 7.79 -8.08
CA ASP A 261 -0.19 7.86 -9.53
C ASP A 261 1.10 8.64 -9.84
N GLY A 262 1.93 8.87 -8.82
CA GLY A 262 3.15 9.67 -8.93
C GLY A 262 2.94 11.18 -8.74
N SER A 263 1.72 11.68 -8.92
CA SER A 263 1.37 13.09 -8.71
C SER A 263 0.59 13.33 -7.42
N ARG A 264 -0.30 12.40 -7.07
CA ARG A 264 -1.18 12.49 -5.90
C ARG A 264 -1.27 11.15 -5.16
N ASP A 265 -1.60 11.26 -3.88
CA ASP A 265 -2.01 10.15 -3.03
C ASP A 265 -3.47 10.35 -2.62
N TRP A 266 -4.25 9.27 -2.57
CA TRP A 266 -5.61 9.28 -2.03
C TRP A 266 -5.92 7.95 -1.35
N GLN A 267 -6.98 7.91 -0.54
CA GLN A 267 -7.32 6.75 0.25
C GLN A 267 -8.74 6.28 -0.01
N VAL A 268 -8.88 4.98 -0.25
CA VAL A 268 -10.17 4.26 -0.29
C VAL A 268 -10.19 3.25 0.84
N GLU A 269 -11.33 3.03 1.46
CA GLU A 269 -11.51 1.97 2.46
C GLU A 269 -12.28 0.81 1.83
N VAL A 270 -11.62 -0.34 1.72
CA VAL A 270 -12.24 -1.57 1.23
C VAL A 270 -12.97 -2.23 2.39
N LEU A 271 -14.27 -2.47 2.23
CA LEU A 271 -15.13 -3.08 3.24
C LEU A 271 -15.33 -4.55 2.89
N LEU A 272 -15.07 -5.44 3.84
CA LEU A 272 -15.12 -6.87 3.65
C LEU A 272 -16.11 -7.53 4.62
N LEU A 273 -16.72 -8.61 4.14
CA LEU A 273 -17.52 -9.53 4.92
C LEU A 273 -16.91 -10.94 4.87
N ARG A 274 -17.07 -11.66 5.97
CA ARG A 274 -16.72 -13.08 6.02
C ARG A 274 -17.89 -13.91 5.50
N GLU A 275 -17.76 -14.47 4.28
CA GLU A 275 -18.72 -15.43 3.71
C GLU A 275 -18.17 -16.85 3.89
N GLY A 276 -18.77 -17.61 4.80
CA GLY A 276 -18.24 -18.92 5.21
C GLY A 276 -16.88 -18.76 5.89
N SER A 277 -15.86 -19.45 5.38
CA SER A 277 -14.51 -19.39 5.92
C SER A 277 -13.61 -18.35 5.23
N ARG A 278 -14.13 -17.48 4.35
CA ARG A 278 -13.31 -16.57 3.53
C ARG A 278 -13.74 -15.12 3.67
N TRP A 279 -12.76 -14.24 3.70
CA TRP A 279 -13.00 -12.81 3.50
C TRP A 279 -13.31 -12.51 2.04
N ARG A 280 -14.27 -11.61 1.81
CA ARG A 280 -14.65 -11.11 0.49
C ARG A 280 -15.00 -9.64 0.57
N VAL A 281 -14.68 -8.90 -0.48
CA VAL A 281 -15.01 -7.48 -0.61
C VAL A 281 -16.50 -7.33 -0.83
N ASP A 282 -17.12 -6.58 0.06
CA ASP A 282 -18.54 -6.33 0.09
C ASP A 282 -18.91 -4.93 -0.40
N ASP A 283 -18.05 -3.94 -0.17
CA ASP A 283 -18.26 -2.56 -0.59
C ASP A 283 -16.91 -1.81 -0.61
N LEU A 284 -16.91 -0.59 -1.13
CA LEU A 284 -15.81 0.35 -1.02
C LEU A 284 -16.35 1.68 -0.51
N ARG A 285 -15.62 2.34 0.37
CA ARG A 285 -15.93 3.67 0.88
C ARG A 285 -14.88 4.66 0.39
N TYR A 286 -15.34 5.70 -0.27
CA TYR A 286 -14.52 6.72 -0.92
C TYR A 286 -14.29 7.92 0.02
N PRO A 287 -13.33 8.80 -0.30
CA PRO A 287 -13.27 10.14 0.27
C PRO A 287 -14.63 10.82 0.19
N GLY A 288 -15.07 11.44 1.29
CA GLY A 288 -16.41 12.04 1.39
C GLY A 288 -17.53 11.07 1.81
N GLY A 289 -17.25 9.78 1.96
CA GLY A 289 -18.13 8.81 2.61
C GLY A 289 -19.14 8.10 1.70
N ALA A 290 -19.20 8.46 0.42
CA ALA A 290 -19.94 7.69 -0.58
C ALA A 290 -19.41 6.25 -0.68
N THR A 291 -20.25 5.32 -1.12
CA THR A 291 -19.85 3.92 -1.29
C THR A 291 -20.19 3.36 -2.66
N LEU A 292 -19.49 2.31 -3.08
CA LEU A 292 -19.80 1.60 -4.33
C LEU A 292 -21.25 1.12 -4.32
N ARG A 293 -21.70 0.46 -3.25
CA ARG A 293 -23.10 0.04 -3.14
C ARG A 293 -24.08 1.21 -3.24
N GLY A 294 -23.75 2.36 -2.67
CA GLY A 294 -24.53 3.58 -2.83
C GLY A 294 -24.62 4.04 -4.29
N LEU A 295 -23.48 4.10 -5.00
CA LEU A 295 -23.45 4.43 -6.43
C LEU A 295 -24.22 3.43 -7.29
N LEU A 296 -24.19 2.14 -6.93
CA LEU A 296 -24.97 1.10 -7.60
C LEU A 296 -26.48 1.25 -7.35
N GLN A 297 -26.92 2.00 -6.33
CA GLN A 297 -28.33 2.21 -5.99
C GLN A 297 -28.89 3.56 -6.43
N ALA A 298 -28.03 4.55 -6.71
CA ALA A 298 -28.35 5.97 -6.87
C ALA A 298 -29.25 6.38 -8.07
N GLN A 299 -30.09 5.49 -8.59
CA GLN A 299 -31.10 5.78 -9.62
C GLN A 299 -32.43 5.02 -9.36
N SER A 300 -32.78 4.77 -8.09
CA SER A 300 -34.10 4.22 -7.73
C SER A 300 -35.13 5.31 -7.42
N GLY A 301 -34.88 6.55 -7.82
CA GLY A 301 -35.73 7.71 -7.59
C GLY A 301 -35.87 8.55 -8.85
#